data_AF-A0A7K3EUF6-F1
#
_entry.id   AF-A0A7K3EUF6-F1
#
_cell.length_a   1.000
_cell.length_b   1.000
_cell.length_c   1.000
_cell.angle_alpha   90.00
_cell.angle_beta   90.00
_cell.angle_gamma   90.00
#
_symmetry.space_group_name_H-M   'P 1'
#
loop_
_entity.id
_entity.type
_entity.pdbx_description
1 polymer ?
#
loop_
_entity_poly.entity_id
_entity_poly.type
_entity_poly.pdbx_seq_one_letter_code
_entity_poly.pdbx_strand_id
1 'polypeptide(L)'
;RAGLRPVLWTAWGKDWRADATAASVRATVAADLGGGGTVLLHDTDHASAPGSWRSALGALPDLVRDWRAAGLEVGPLREHGIPGTDAAATGQPERTPAPVA
;
A
#
# COMPACT_ATOMS: atom_id res chain seq x y z
N ARG A 1 -1.02 10.42 24.86
CA ARG A 1 -1.23 9.85 23.50
C ARG A 1 -0.54 10.77 22.50
N ALA A 2 0.05 10.23 21.43
CA ALA A 2 0.93 10.98 20.51
C ALA A 2 0.21 11.84 19.44
N GLY A 3 -1.12 12.01 19.50
CA GLY A 3 -1.87 12.77 18.48
C GLY A 3 -1.94 12.12 17.09
N LEU A 4 -1.46 10.88 16.94
CA LEU A 4 -1.50 10.11 15.70
C LEU A 4 -2.85 9.40 15.54
N ARG A 5 -3.27 9.22 14.29
CA ARG A 5 -4.41 8.37 13.91
C ARG A 5 -3.89 7.00 13.45
N PRO A 6 -4.11 5.93 14.23
CA PRO A 6 -3.79 4.58 13.78
C PRO A 6 -4.64 4.20 12.59
N VAL A 7 -4.02 3.58 11.58
CA VAL A 7 -4.71 2.99 10.45
C VAL A 7 -4.17 1.59 10.25
N LEU A 8 -5.08 0.63 10.19
CA LEU A 8 -4.75 -0.77 9.92
C LEU A 8 -4.99 -1.06 8.42
N TRP A 9 -4.99 -2.33 8.08
CA TRP A 9 -5.26 -2.83 6.74
C TRP A 9 -6.63 -3.53 6.68
N THR A 10 -7.20 -3.59 5.49
CA THR A 10 -8.40 -4.39 5.20
C THR A 10 -8.07 -5.69 4.45
N ALA A 11 -6.90 -5.76 3.81
CA ALA A 11 -6.36 -6.96 3.19
C ALA A 11 -4.84 -7.07 3.48
N TRP A 12 -4.28 -8.26 3.40
CA TRP A 12 -2.86 -8.50 3.66
C TRP A 12 -2.31 -9.64 2.82
N GLY A 13 -1.07 -9.50 2.36
CA GLY A 13 -0.46 -10.46 1.43
C GLY A 13 0.03 -11.77 2.05
N LYS A 14 0.18 -11.82 3.38
CA LYS A 14 0.87 -12.92 4.09
C LYS A 14 2.26 -13.23 3.50
N ASP A 15 2.92 -12.17 3.04
CA ASP A 15 4.22 -12.16 2.37
C ASP A 15 5.37 -12.54 3.31
N TRP A 16 5.21 -12.33 4.62
CA TRP A 16 6.20 -12.69 5.64
C TRP A 16 6.48 -14.20 5.79
N ARG A 17 5.65 -15.06 5.18
CA ARG A 17 5.79 -16.52 5.28
C ARG A 17 6.91 -17.03 4.36
N ALA A 18 7.60 -18.06 4.81
CA ALA A 18 8.70 -18.67 4.04
C ALA A 18 8.25 -19.29 2.71
N ASP A 19 6.98 -19.73 2.63
CA ASP A 19 6.38 -20.33 1.44
C ASP A 19 5.65 -19.31 0.55
N ALA A 20 5.68 -18.02 0.90
CA ALA A 20 5.01 -16.99 0.12
C ALA A 20 5.68 -16.81 -1.24
N THR A 21 4.86 -16.84 -2.29
CA THR A 21 5.22 -16.47 -3.65
C THR A 21 4.47 -15.21 -4.05
N ALA A 22 4.95 -14.50 -5.08
CA ALA A 22 4.21 -13.36 -5.65
C ALA A 22 2.77 -13.74 -6.04
N ALA A 23 2.58 -14.94 -6.61
CA ALA A 23 1.26 -15.46 -6.97
C ALA A 23 0.37 -15.71 -5.75
N SER A 24 0.89 -16.32 -4.67
CA SER A 24 0.11 -16.54 -3.45
C SER A 24 -0.23 -15.24 -2.72
N VAL A 25 0.69 -14.26 -2.73
CA VAL A 25 0.45 -12.92 -2.19
C VAL A 25 -0.69 -12.26 -2.95
N ARG A 26 -0.60 -12.22 -4.29
CA ARG A 26 -1.66 -11.67 -5.15
C ARG A 26 -3.01 -12.35 -4.90
N ALA A 27 -3.04 -13.68 -4.86
CA ALA A 27 -4.28 -14.43 -4.62
C ALA A 27 -4.89 -14.14 -3.24
N THR A 28 -4.06 -14.03 -2.20
CA THR A 28 -4.55 -13.69 -0.85
C THR A 28 -5.14 -12.28 -0.81
N VAL A 29 -4.46 -11.30 -1.41
CA VAL A 29 -4.98 -9.93 -1.48
C VAL A 29 -6.27 -9.85 -2.28
N ALA A 30 -6.35 -10.55 -3.43
CA ALA A 30 -7.54 -10.54 -4.28
C ALA A 30 -8.77 -11.18 -3.61
N ALA A 31 -8.57 -12.13 -2.67
CA ALA A 31 -9.65 -12.74 -1.92
C ALA A 31 -10.27 -11.79 -0.88
N ASP A 32 -9.48 -10.89 -0.32
CA ASP A 32 -9.88 -10.05 0.82
C ASP A 32 -10.20 -8.59 0.41
N LEU A 33 -9.59 -8.07 -0.65
CA LEU A 33 -9.66 -6.64 -0.98
C LEU A 33 -10.97 -6.25 -1.68
N GLY A 34 -11.74 -5.38 -1.02
CA GLY A 34 -12.80 -4.58 -1.64
C GLY A 34 -12.33 -3.17 -2.05
N GLY A 35 -13.17 -2.45 -2.81
CA GLY A 35 -12.92 -1.05 -3.17
C GLY A 35 -12.78 -0.15 -1.92
N GLY A 36 -11.83 0.78 -1.95
CA GLY A 36 -11.51 1.67 -0.81
C GLY A 36 -10.67 1.03 0.31
N GLY A 37 -10.19 -0.21 0.13
CA GLY A 37 -9.38 -0.92 1.12
C GLY A 37 -7.90 -0.53 1.14
N THR A 38 -7.19 -0.96 2.19
CA THR A 38 -5.73 -0.82 2.35
C THR A 38 -5.08 -2.21 2.43
N VAL A 39 -3.93 -2.37 1.79
CA VAL A 39 -3.19 -3.65 1.72
C VAL A 39 -1.91 -3.56 2.55
N LEU A 40 -1.67 -4.55 3.42
CA LEU A 40 -0.39 -4.71 4.12
C LEU A 40 0.57 -5.62 3.35
N LEU A 41 1.77 -5.11 3.10
CA LEU A 41 2.96 -5.81 2.57
C LEU A 41 4.22 -5.30 3.30
N HIS A 42 5.30 -6.07 3.27
CA HIS A 42 6.58 -5.77 3.91
C HIS A 42 7.69 -5.60 2.86
N ASP A 43 8.48 -4.54 3.01
CA ASP A 43 9.66 -4.23 2.18
C ASP A 43 10.98 -4.75 2.80
N THR A 44 10.90 -5.38 3.97
CA THR A 44 12.03 -5.94 4.71
C THR A 44 11.70 -7.31 5.26
N ASP A 45 12.73 -8.13 5.47
CA ASP A 45 12.64 -9.43 6.13
C ASP A 45 13.09 -9.41 7.60
N HIS A 46 13.36 -8.22 8.17
CA HIS A 46 13.91 -8.09 9.53
C HIS A 46 13.13 -8.86 10.62
N ALA A 47 11.80 -8.91 10.49
CA ALA A 47 10.90 -9.63 11.40
C ALA A 47 10.09 -10.72 10.67
N SER A 48 10.59 -11.23 9.54
CA SER A 48 9.88 -12.15 8.65
C SER A 48 10.81 -13.27 8.14
N ALA A 49 10.29 -14.20 7.35
CA ALA A 49 11.13 -15.21 6.71
C ALA A 49 12.21 -14.53 5.83
N PRO A 50 13.48 -14.98 5.85
CA PRO A 50 14.53 -14.40 5.03
C PRO A 50 14.14 -14.31 3.55
N GLY A 51 14.31 -13.12 2.96
CA GLY A 51 13.95 -12.84 1.58
C GLY A 51 12.46 -12.67 1.28
N SER A 52 11.57 -12.68 2.28
CA SER A 52 10.11 -12.53 2.14
C SER A 52 9.70 -11.32 1.28
N TRP A 53 10.43 -10.20 1.41
CA TRP A 53 10.20 -8.97 0.65
C TRP A 53 10.22 -9.18 -0.88
N ARG A 54 10.89 -10.22 -1.39
CA ARG A 54 10.90 -10.55 -2.83
C ARG A 54 9.52 -11.00 -3.31
N SER A 55 8.78 -11.71 -2.48
CA SER A 55 7.41 -12.13 -2.82
C SER A 55 6.47 -10.93 -2.89
N ALA A 56 6.59 -9.99 -1.93
CA ALA A 56 5.85 -8.73 -1.92
C ALA A 56 6.17 -7.88 -3.15
N LEU A 57 7.47 -7.63 -3.41
CA LEU A 57 7.91 -6.86 -4.57
C LEU A 57 7.45 -7.49 -5.90
N GLY A 58 7.55 -8.82 -6.02
CA GLY A 58 7.12 -9.55 -7.21
C GLY A 58 5.62 -9.48 -7.47
N ALA A 59 4.79 -9.30 -6.44
CA ALA A 59 3.33 -9.20 -6.59
C ALA A 59 2.85 -7.80 -7.02
N LEU A 60 3.63 -6.74 -6.75
CA LEU A 60 3.20 -5.35 -6.95
C LEU A 60 2.74 -5.03 -8.40
N PRO A 61 3.47 -5.41 -9.46
CA PRO A 61 3.07 -5.06 -10.83
C PRO A 61 1.71 -5.64 -11.22
N ASP A 62 1.44 -6.89 -10.81
CA ASP A 62 0.19 -7.58 -11.13
C ASP A 62 -0.97 -7.05 -10.30
N LEU A 63 -0.76 -6.81 -9.00
CA LEU A 63 -1.76 -6.17 -8.13
C LEU A 63 -2.18 -4.80 -8.67
N VAL A 64 -1.22 -3.94 -9.00
CA VAL A 64 -1.51 -2.61 -9.54
C VAL A 64 -2.23 -2.70 -10.89
N ARG A 65 -1.87 -3.68 -11.73
CA ARG A 65 -2.58 -3.92 -13.00
C ARG A 65 -4.03 -4.33 -12.75
N ASP A 66 -4.27 -5.27 -11.85
CA ASP A 66 -5.61 -5.75 -11.53
C ASP A 66 -6.50 -4.64 -10.98
N TRP A 67 -5.98 -3.82 -10.07
CA TRP A 67 -6.73 -2.70 -9.50
C TRP A 67 -7.08 -1.64 -10.53
N ARG A 68 -6.13 -1.28 -11.39
CA ARG A 68 -6.40 -0.36 -12.51
C ARG A 68 -7.44 -0.93 -13.48
N ALA A 69 -7.35 -2.23 -13.80
CA ALA A 69 -8.34 -2.91 -14.63
C ALA A 69 -9.74 -2.94 -13.97
N ALA A 70 -9.79 -2.97 -12.65
CA ALA A 70 -11.03 -2.87 -11.86
C ALA A 70 -11.51 -1.41 -11.64
N GLY A 71 -10.83 -0.41 -12.21
CA GLY A 71 -11.18 1.00 -12.04
C GLY A 71 -10.84 1.60 -10.67
N LEU A 72 -9.94 0.95 -9.92
CA LEU A 72 -9.46 1.44 -8.62
C LEU A 72 -8.19 2.28 -8.80
N GLU A 73 -8.08 3.33 -7.98
CA GLU A 73 -6.88 4.15 -7.88
C GLU A 73 -6.00 3.70 -6.71
N VAL A 74 -4.68 3.68 -6.95
CA VAL A 74 -3.67 3.40 -5.90
C VAL A 74 -3.06 4.72 -5.48
N GLY A 75 -3.13 5.02 -4.19
CA GLY A 75 -2.69 6.31 -3.67
C GLY A 75 -2.19 6.25 -2.24
N PRO A 76 -1.62 7.36 -1.75
CA PRO A 76 -1.17 7.51 -0.38
C PRO A 76 -2.38 7.56 0.58
N LEU A 77 -2.17 7.10 1.81
CA LEU A 77 -3.23 6.98 2.80
C LEU A 77 -4.00 8.26 3.10
N ARG A 78 -3.37 9.43 2.94
CA ARG A 78 -4.00 10.75 3.14
C ARG A 78 -5.13 11.04 2.15
N GLU A 79 -5.10 10.43 0.97
CA GLU A 79 -6.08 10.60 -0.11
C GLU A 79 -7.19 9.53 -0.05
N HIS A 80 -7.14 8.61 0.93
CA HIS A 80 -7.99 7.41 0.99
C HIS A 80 -9.35 7.60 1.68
N GLY A 81 -9.87 8.84 1.73
CA GLY A 81 -11.20 9.15 2.27
C GLY A 81 -11.40 8.84 3.77
N ILE A 82 -10.33 8.61 4.54
CA ILE A 82 -10.42 8.25 5.97
C ILE A 82 -10.87 9.47 6.79
N PRO A 83 -12.04 9.44 7.44
CA PRO A 83 -12.59 10.59 8.18
C PRO A 83 -11.65 11.09 9.28
N GLY A 84 -11.42 12.41 9.31
CA GLY A 84 -10.53 13.09 10.26
C GLY A 84 -9.29 13.78 9.64
N THR A 85 -9.27 13.98 8.32
CA THR A 85 -8.18 14.65 7.59
C THR A 85 -8.46 16.14 7.30
N ASP A 86 -9.63 16.67 7.70
CA ASP A 86 -10.05 18.06 7.46
C ASP A 86 -9.48 19.05 8.49
N ALA A 87 -8.16 19.01 8.73
CA ALA A 87 -7.47 20.06 9.49
C ALA A 87 -6.24 20.63 8.78
N ALA A 88 -5.84 20.12 7.60
CA ALA A 88 -4.63 20.60 6.92
C ALA A 88 -4.73 20.68 5.38
N ALA A 89 -5.93 20.70 4.82
CA ALA A 89 -6.14 21.06 3.41
C ALA A 89 -6.44 22.57 3.27
N THR A 90 -5.60 23.42 3.86
CA THR A 90 -5.40 24.78 3.33
C THR A 90 -4.10 24.77 2.55
N GLY A 91 -4.20 25.08 1.26
CA GLY A 91 -3.23 24.74 0.24
C GLY A 91 -1.83 25.32 0.47
N GLN A 92 -0.83 24.55 0.05
CA GLN A 92 0.51 25.06 -0.19
C GLN A 92 0.74 25.02 -1.71
N PRO A 93 1.10 26.15 -2.35
CA PRO A 93 1.29 26.17 -3.80
C PRO A 93 2.47 25.29 -4.20
N GLU A 94 2.33 24.70 -5.39
CA GLU A 94 3.32 23.88 -6.07
C GLU A 94 4.66 24.62 -6.16
N ARG A 95 5.74 24.02 -5.63
CA ARG A 95 7.09 24.59 -5.79
C ARG A 95 7.62 24.21 -7.17
N THR A 96 7.76 25.22 -8.04
CA THR A 96 8.52 25.10 -9.29
C THR A 96 9.96 24.67 -8.97
N PRO A 97 10.48 23.59 -9.58
CA PRO A 97 11.88 23.23 -9.40
C PRO A 97 12.79 24.26 -10.08
N ALA A 98 13.91 24.59 -9.43
CA ALA A 98 14.94 25.47 -9.99
C ALA A 98 15.63 24.80 -11.20
N PRO A 99 16.05 25.58 -12.21
CA PRO A 99 16.73 25.01 -13.37
C PRO A 99 18.09 24.45 -12.96
N VAL A 100 18.44 23.30 -13.52
CA VAL A 100 19.78 22.73 -13.42
C VAL A 100 20.73 23.50 -14.34
N ALA A 101 21.90 23.87 -13.81
CA ALA A 101 22.97 24.53 -14.55
C ALA A 101 23.84 23.51 -15.30
#